data_AF-A0A960G1J9-F1
#
_entry.id   AF-A0A960G1J9-F1
#
_cell.length_a   1.000
_cell.length_b   1.000
_cell.length_c   1.000
_cell.angle_alpha   90.00
_cell.angle_beta   90.00
_cell.angle_gamma   90.00
#
_symmetry.space_group_name_H-M   'P 1'
#
loop_
_entity.id
_entity.type
_entity.pdbx_description
1 polymer ?
#
loop_
_entity_poly.entity_id
_entity_poly.type
_entity_poly.pdbx_seq_one_letter_code
_entity_poly.pdbx_strand_id
1 'polypeptide(L)'
;MTSTISSTNTAVSLPGLIASLHATVDAIVAADPSGESLDELAGAIEELHIVGNKIDAASMRLLGGYDAAGGAQIAGHRTTGDWLATTTGIT
;
A
#
# COMPACT_ATOMS: atom_id res chain seq x y z
N MET A 1 8.42 -40.74 -16.56
CA MET A 1 7.45 -39.64 -16.69
C MET A 1 7.87 -38.57 -15.71
N THR A 2 8.54 -37.52 -16.20
CA THR A 2 9.09 -36.45 -15.38
C THR A 2 8.10 -35.30 -15.39
N SER A 3 7.37 -35.11 -14.29
CA SER A 3 6.43 -34.00 -14.16
C SER A 3 7.19 -32.75 -13.76
N THR A 4 7.37 -31.83 -14.71
CA THR A 4 7.87 -30.48 -14.44
C THR A 4 6.75 -29.69 -13.78
N ILE A 5 6.87 -29.41 -12.49
CA ILE A 5 6.01 -28.43 -11.81
C ILE A 5 6.42 -27.05 -12.34
N SER A 6 5.59 -26.48 -13.19
CA SER A 6 5.72 -25.09 -13.63
C SER A 6 5.17 -24.19 -12.54
N SER A 7 6.04 -23.73 -11.65
CA SER A 7 5.71 -22.67 -10.70
C SER A 7 5.74 -21.32 -11.42
N THR A 8 4.62 -20.91 -12.01
CA THR A 8 4.42 -19.53 -12.45
C THR A 8 4.27 -18.64 -11.22
N ASN A 9 5.39 -18.29 -10.60
CA ASN A 9 5.44 -17.24 -9.60
C ASN A 9 5.34 -15.92 -10.38
N THR A 10 4.13 -15.53 -10.79
CA THR A 10 3.88 -14.24 -11.44
C THR A 10 4.34 -13.16 -10.47
N ALA A 11 5.48 -12.54 -10.74
CA ALA A 11 5.95 -11.42 -9.95
C ALA A 11 4.86 -10.33 -9.98
N VAL A 12 4.18 -10.13 -8.86
CA VAL A 12 3.17 -9.06 -8.76
C VAL A 12 3.94 -7.74 -8.78
N SER A 13 3.67 -6.90 -9.76
CA SER A 13 4.31 -5.58 -9.86
C SER A 13 3.83 -4.68 -8.71
N LEU A 14 4.67 -3.72 -8.30
CA LEU A 14 4.28 -2.76 -7.26
C LEU A 14 2.96 -2.04 -7.60
N PRO A 15 2.72 -1.56 -8.84
CA PRO A 15 1.42 -1.00 -9.21
C PRO A 15 0.25 -1.99 -9.06
N GLY A 16 0.46 -3.26 -9.38
CA GLY A 16 -0.56 -4.30 -9.19
C GLY A 16 -0.88 -4.55 -7.72
N LEU A 17 0.14 -4.54 -6.85
CA LEU A 17 -0.05 -4.65 -5.40
C LEU A 17 -0.83 -3.45 -4.83
N ILE A 18 -0.53 -2.23 -5.29
CA ILE A 18 -1.24 -1.01 -4.85
C ILE A 18 -2.69 -1.03 -5.32
N ALA A 19 -2.96 -1.46 -6.56
CA ALA A 19 -4.33 -1.57 -7.07
C ALA A 19 -5.16 -2.59 -6.27
N SER A 20 -4.58 -3.74 -5.93
CA SER A 20 -5.23 -4.72 -5.06
C SER A 20 -5.49 -4.16 -3.66
N LEU A 21 -4.54 -3.41 -3.09
CA LEU A 21 -4.72 -2.76 -1.79
C LEU A 21 -5.89 -1.76 -1.82
N HIS A 22 -6.01 -0.93 -2.86
CA HIS A 22 -7.14 -0.01 -3.01
C HIS A 22 -8.47 -0.77 -3.01
N ALA A 23 -8.59 -1.82 -3.83
CA ALA A 23 -9.82 -2.62 -3.88
C ALA A 23 -10.16 -3.26 -2.53
N THR A 24 -9.15 -3.71 -1.76
CA THR A 24 -9.36 -4.24 -0.41
C THR A 24 -9.81 -3.16 0.57
N VAL A 25 -9.20 -1.97 0.56
CA VAL A 25 -9.60 -0.86 1.43
C VAL A 25 -11.03 -0.42 1.12
N ASP A 26 -11.39 -0.29 -0.16
CA ASP A 26 -12.76 0.06 -0.57
C ASP A 26 -13.78 -0.96 -0.07
N ALA A 27 -13.44 -2.25 -0.14
CA ALA A 27 -14.31 -3.31 0.38
C ALA A 27 -14.48 -3.25 1.90
N ILE A 28 -13.41 -2.94 2.65
CA ILE A 28 -13.47 -2.76 4.11
C ILE A 28 -14.34 -1.55 4.46
N VAL A 29 -14.18 -0.43 3.76
CA VAL A 29 -14.98 0.79 3.97
C VAL A 29 -16.47 0.56 3.68
N ALA A 30 -16.78 -0.27 2.68
CA ALA A 30 -18.15 -0.61 2.31
C ALA A 30 -18.79 -1.69 3.19
N ALA A 31 -18.02 -2.38 4.05
CA ALA A 31 -18.53 -3.44 4.91
C ALA A 31 -19.41 -2.87 6.03
N ASP A 32 -20.55 -3.50 6.30
CA ASP A 32 -21.41 -3.16 7.43
C ASP A 32 -20.99 -3.98 8.67
N PRO A 33 -20.49 -3.33 9.74
CA PRO A 33 -20.07 -4.03 10.96
C PRO A 33 -21.24 -4.48 11.85
N SER A 34 -22.49 -4.17 11.51
CA SER A 34 -23.65 -4.43 12.38
C SER A 34 -23.91 -5.92 12.69
N GLY A 35 -23.35 -6.83 11.88
CA GLY A 35 -23.44 -8.28 12.07
C GLY A 35 -22.31 -8.91 12.90
N GLU A 36 -21.25 -8.16 13.20
CA GLU A 36 -20.05 -8.66 13.88
C GLU A 36 -20.21 -8.60 15.41
N SER A 37 -19.62 -9.57 16.11
CA SER A 37 -19.50 -9.53 17.57
C SER A 37 -18.46 -8.51 18.04
N LEU A 38 -18.51 -8.13 19.32
CA LEU A 38 -17.54 -7.19 19.89
C LEU A 38 -16.09 -7.71 19.83
N ASP A 39 -15.89 -9.02 19.96
CA ASP A 39 -14.57 -9.64 19.89
C ASP A 39 -14.02 -9.63 18.45
N GLU A 40 -14.88 -9.86 17.46
CA GLU A 40 -14.54 -9.76 16.03
C GLU A 40 -14.18 -8.31 15.67
N LEU A 41 -14.96 -7.33 16.14
CA LEU A 41 -14.67 -5.92 15.93
C LEU A 41 -13.35 -5.49 16.58
N ALA A 42 -13.09 -5.92 17.82
CA ALA A 42 -11.85 -5.60 18.51
C ALA A 42 -10.64 -6.15 17.74
N GLY A 43 -10.68 -7.42 17.32
CA GLY A 43 -9.61 -8.03 16.52
C GLY A 43 -9.43 -7.34 15.17
N ALA A 44 -10.51 -6.99 14.48
CA ALA A 44 -10.46 -6.28 13.20
C ALA A 44 -9.84 -4.89 13.33
N ILE A 45 -10.16 -4.14 14.39
CA ILE A 45 -9.59 -2.81 14.66
C ILE A 45 -8.08 -2.91 14.90
N GLU A 46 -7.63 -3.86 15.73
CA GLU A 46 -6.21 -4.08 16.00
C GLU A 46 -5.43 -4.43 14.73
N GLU A 47 -5.93 -5.39 13.93
CA GLU A 47 -5.29 -5.78 12.67
C GLU A 47 -5.26 -4.63 11.65
N LEU A 48 -6.33 -3.82 11.57
CA LEU A 48 -6.36 -2.68 10.67
C LEU A 48 -5.29 -1.63 11.04
N HIS A 49 -5.05 -1.40 12.33
CA HIS A 49 -3.94 -0.54 12.79
C HIS A 49 -2.57 -1.13 12.45
N ILE A 50 -2.37 -2.44 12.62
CA ILE A 50 -1.13 -3.12 12.24
C ILE A 50 -0.88 -2.98 10.74
N VAL A 51 -1.91 -3.17 9.91
CA VAL A 51 -1.83 -3.01 8.46
C VAL A 51 -1.52 -1.55 8.09
N GLY A 52 -2.17 -0.57 8.73
CA GLY A 52 -1.87 0.85 8.54
C GLY A 52 -0.39 1.18 8.78
N ASN A 53 0.17 0.73 9.90
CA ASN A 53 1.59 0.91 10.22
C ASN A 53 2.53 0.28 9.17
N LYS A 54 2.16 -0.88 8.61
CA LYS A 54 2.93 -1.54 7.55
C LYS A 54 2.86 -0.77 6.23
N ILE A 55 1.71 -0.18 5.90
CA ILE A 55 1.53 0.68 4.73
C ILE A 55 2.40 1.93 4.85
N ASP A 56 2.41 2.57 6.03
CA ASP A 56 3.24 3.75 6.28
C ASP A 56 4.74 3.41 6.12
N ALA A 57 5.19 2.29 6.69
CA ALA A 57 6.57 1.83 6.53
C ALA A 57 6.92 1.53 5.06
N ALA A 58 6.00 0.94 4.29
CA ALA A 58 6.19 0.69 2.87
C ALA A 58 6.26 2.02 2.07
N SER A 59 5.42 2.99 2.40
CA SER A 59 5.44 4.34 1.83
C SER A 59 6.78 5.04 2.05
N MET A 60 7.31 5.01 3.27
CA MET A 60 8.64 5.58 3.59
C MET A 60 9.76 4.91 2.78
N ARG A 61 9.70 3.58 2.60
CA ARG A 61 10.70 2.85 1.80
C ARG A 61 10.66 3.26 0.33
N LEU A 62 9.45 3.41 -0.23
CA LEU A 62 9.26 3.86 -1.60
C LEU A 62 9.74 5.30 -1.80
N LEU A 63 9.41 6.18 -0.86
CA LEU A 63 9.85 7.57 -0.87
C LEU A 63 11.37 7.68 -0.83
N GLY A 64 12.03 6.90 0.03
CA GLY A 64 13.50 6.86 0.09
C GLY A 64 14.13 6.37 -1.22
N GLY A 65 13.52 5.38 -1.89
CA GLY A 65 13.96 4.93 -3.21
C GLY A 65 13.77 5.99 -4.30
N TYR A 66 12.64 6.70 -4.28
CA TYR A 66 12.34 7.79 -5.21
C TYR A 66 13.30 8.98 -5.03
N ASP A 67 13.55 9.38 -3.78
CA ASP A 67 14.49 10.45 -3.42
C ASP A 67 15.93 10.10 -3.82
N ALA A 68 16.38 8.89 -3.53
CA ALA A 68 17.72 8.41 -3.91
C ALA A 68 17.94 8.38 -5.43
N ALA A 69 16.88 8.17 -6.21
CA ALA A 69 16.90 8.23 -7.66
C ALA A 69 16.83 9.66 -8.24
N GLY A 70 16.72 10.69 -7.37
CA GLY A 70 16.50 12.08 -7.80
C GLY A 70 15.15 12.30 -8.46
N GLY A 71 14.15 11.46 -8.14
CA GLY A 71 12.87 11.42 -8.84
C GLY A 71 12.15 12.76 -8.84
N ALA A 72 12.16 13.48 -7.71
CA ALA A 72 11.52 14.77 -7.58
C ALA A 72 12.13 15.82 -8.51
N GLN A 73 13.47 15.86 -8.61
CA GLN A 73 14.19 16.78 -9.48
C GLN A 73 13.94 16.45 -10.96
N ILE A 74 13.89 15.16 -11.31
CA ILE A 74 13.51 14.70 -12.66
C ILE A 74 12.09 15.14 -13.00
N ALA A 75 11.17 15.12 -12.03
CA ALA A 75 9.81 15.61 -12.16
C ALA A 75 9.68 17.15 -12.10
N GLY A 76 10.79 17.90 -11.97
CA GLY A 76 10.78 19.36 -11.96
C GLY A 76 10.53 20.01 -10.60
N HIS A 77 10.56 19.25 -9.51
CA HIS A 77 10.35 19.74 -8.15
C HIS A 77 11.66 20.07 -7.44
N ARG A 78 11.58 20.98 -6.46
CA ARG A 78 12.76 21.42 -5.69
C ARG A 78 13.24 20.33 -4.73
N THR A 79 12.32 19.63 -4.10
CA THR A 79 12.60 18.55 -3.14
C THR A 79 11.55 17.45 -3.27
N THR A 80 11.85 16.27 -2.74
CA THR A 80 10.86 15.19 -2.62
C THR A 80 9.67 15.57 -1.74
N GLY A 81 9.88 16.43 -0.73
CA GLY A 81 8.77 16.98 0.07
C GLY A 81 7.85 17.91 -0.74
N ASP A 82 8.41 18.77 -1.60
CA ASP A 82 7.66 19.64 -2.52
C ASP A 82 6.84 18.84 -3.54
N TRP A 83 7.46 17.81 -4.11
CA TRP A 83 6.78 16.85 -4.99
C TRP A 83 5.63 16.14 -4.26
N LEU A 84 5.86 15.62 -3.05
CA LEU A 84 4.86 14.88 -2.30
C LEU A 84 3.66 15.76 -1.95
N ALA A 85 3.91 16.98 -1.45
CA ALA A 85 2.86 17.94 -1.12
C ALA A 85 2.02 18.32 -2.36
N THR A 86 2.68 18.54 -3.51
CA THR A 86 1.98 18.90 -4.76
C THR A 86 1.15 17.74 -5.32
N THR A 87 1.66 16.51 -5.23
CA THR A 87 1.02 15.34 -5.88
C THR A 87 -0.05 14.68 -5.04
N THR A 88 0.06 14.72 -3.71
CA THR A 88 -0.90 14.08 -2.80
C THR A 88 -1.87 15.08 -2.16
N GLY A 89 -1.55 16.38 -2.20
CA GLY A 89 -2.34 17.41 -1.53
C GLY A 89 -2.21 17.39 0.01
N ILE A 90 -1.29 16.60 0.56
CA ILE A 90 -0.98 16.57 1.99
C ILE A 90 0.01 17.71 2.30
N THR A 91 -0.44 18.74 3.03
CA THR A 91 0.38 19.87 3.51
C THR A 91 0.77 19.73 4.97
#